data_AF-A0A2E7NGR1-F1
#
_entry.id   AF-A0A2E7NGR1-F1
#
_cell.length_a   1.000
_cell.length_b   1.000
_cell.length_c   1.000
_cell.angle_alpha   90.00
_cell.angle_beta   90.00
_cell.angle_gamma   90.00
#
_symmetry.space_group_name_H-M   'P 1'
#
loop_
_entity.id
_entity.type
_entity.pdbx_description
1 polymer ?
#
loop_
_entity_poly.entity_id
_entity_poly.type
_entity_poly.pdbx_seq_one_letter_code
_entity_poly.pdbx_strand_id
1 'polypeptide(L)'
;MKRVLLALVFIFAFHSTAFATWSIIALDRSTGQVIIASATCVPQAGFPGRPSRDLMDIQAVIVPGVGVAACQAGVDNTRANQMLVYQELLKGTDPVEILEMLH
;
A
#
# COMPACT_ATOMS: atom_id res chain seq x y z
N MET A 1 6.12 38.06 -24.29
CA MET A 1 7.25 37.35 -23.66
C MET A 1 7.24 37.37 -22.14
N LYS A 2 7.20 38.53 -21.45
CA LYS A 2 7.21 38.60 -19.96
C LYS A 2 6.11 37.78 -19.26
N ARG A 3 4.88 37.79 -19.78
CA ARG A 3 3.77 36.98 -19.25
C ARG A 3 3.97 35.47 -19.42
N VAL A 4 4.58 35.06 -20.53
CA VAL A 4 4.91 33.64 -20.79
C VAL A 4 6.03 33.19 -19.85
N LEU A 5 7.06 34.02 -19.67
CA LEU A 5 8.13 33.76 -18.71
C LEU A 5 7.57 33.62 -17.28
N LEU A 6 6.68 34.53 -16.86
CA LEU A 6 6.00 34.46 -15.56
C LEU A 6 5.17 33.18 -15.42
N ALA A 7 4.40 32.80 -16.43
CA ALA A 7 3.62 31.56 -16.41
C ALA A 7 4.51 30.31 -16.27
N LEU A 8 5.64 30.27 -16.99
CA LEU A 8 6.60 29.18 -16.86
C LEU A 8 7.22 29.13 -15.46
N VAL A 9 7.60 30.29 -14.90
CA VAL A 9 8.10 30.37 -13.51
C VAL A 9 7.07 29.83 -12.52
N PHE A 10 5.79 30.20 -12.66
CA PHE A 10 4.73 29.66 -11.81
C PHE A 10 4.55 28.14 -11.96
N ILE A 11 4.58 27.61 -13.19
CA ILE A 11 4.43 26.16 -13.43
C ILE A 11 5.58 25.38 -12.82
N PHE A 12 6.83 25.86 -12.95
CA PHE A 12 7.99 25.15 -12.42
C PHE A 12 8.21 25.37 -10.91
N ALA A 13 7.75 26.49 -10.35
CA ALA A 13 7.87 26.78 -8.93
C ALA A 13 6.77 26.11 -8.07
N PHE A 14 5.61 25.81 -8.66
CA PHE A 14 4.49 25.20 -7.96
C PHE A 14 4.25 23.77 -8.45
N HIS A 15 5.00 22.81 -7.90
CA HIS A 15 4.71 21.38 -8.05
C HIS A 15 3.96 20.84 -6.84
N SER A 16 2.93 20.02 -7.05
CA SER A 16 2.30 19.24 -5.97
C SER A 16 3.08 17.96 -5.72
N THR A 17 3.28 17.59 -4.46
CA THR A 17 3.81 16.27 -4.09
C THR A 17 2.81 15.18 -4.48
N ALA A 18 3.28 14.16 -5.19
CA ALA A 18 2.47 12.97 -5.46
C ALA A 18 2.45 12.07 -4.20
N PHE A 19 1.26 11.67 -3.77
CA PHE A 19 1.05 10.75 -2.63
C PHE A 19 0.36 9.47 -3.11
N ALA A 20 0.93 8.85 -4.13
CA ALA A 20 0.36 7.66 -4.74
C ALA A 20 1.10 6.40 -4.29
N THR A 21 0.34 5.32 -4.09
CA THR A 21 0.85 3.99 -3.77
C THR A 21 0.12 2.97 -4.62
N TRP A 22 0.86 2.07 -5.26
CA TRP A 22 0.33 0.98 -6.05
C TRP A 22 0.83 -0.35 -5.53
N SER A 23 -0.06 -1.34 -5.54
CA SER A 23 0.20 -2.69 -5.06
C SER A 23 -0.42 -3.69 -6.01
N ILE A 24 0.36 -4.71 -6.39
CA ILE A 24 -0.09 -5.78 -7.28
C ILE A 24 0.14 -7.11 -6.55
N ILE A 25 -0.90 -7.95 -6.54
CA ILE A 25 -0.83 -9.34 -6.10
C ILE A 25 -1.01 -10.21 -7.34
N ALA A 26 -0.10 -11.15 -7.55
CA ALA A 26 -0.14 -12.10 -8.65
C ALA A 26 -0.08 -13.54 -8.12
N LEU A 27 -0.87 -14.42 -8.73
CA LEU A 27 -0.87 -15.86 -8.49
C LEU A 27 -0.40 -16.58 -9.75
N ASP A 28 0.69 -17.32 -9.63
CA ASP A 28 1.04 -18.33 -10.62
C ASP A 28 0.22 -19.60 -10.32
N ARG A 29 -0.79 -19.85 -11.15
CA ARG A 29 -1.70 -20.99 -10.99
C ARG A 29 -1.02 -22.36 -11.22
N SER A 30 0.12 -22.39 -11.91
CA SER A 30 0.82 -23.64 -12.20
C SER A 30 1.66 -24.13 -11.02
N THR A 31 2.21 -23.20 -10.24
CA THR A 31 3.07 -23.50 -9.07
C THR A 31 2.38 -23.24 -7.73
N GLY A 32 1.29 -22.47 -7.73
CA GLY A 32 0.64 -21.98 -6.51
C GLY A 32 1.40 -20.82 -5.85
N GLN A 33 2.44 -20.29 -6.49
CA GLN A 33 3.21 -19.17 -5.94
C GLN A 33 2.39 -17.88 -5.96
N VAL A 34 2.40 -17.14 -4.85
CA VAL A 34 1.81 -15.81 -4.73
C VAL A 34 2.90 -14.78 -4.51
N ILE A 35 2.85 -13.69 -5.27
CA ILE A 35 3.79 -12.57 -5.17
C ILE A 35 3.00 -11.30 -4.89
N ILE A 36 3.53 -10.46 -4.01
CA ILE A 36 3.10 -9.08 -3.82
C ILE A 36 4.27 -8.14 -4.15
N ALA A 37 3.98 -7.12 -4.95
CA ALA A 37 4.92 -6.05 -5.27
C ALA A 37 4.23 -4.70 -5.07
N SER A 38 4.96 -3.70 -4.59
CA SER A 38 4.39 -2.38 -4.31
C SER A 38 5.40 -1.26 -4.48
N ALA A 39 4.90 -0.08 -4.84
CA ALA A 39 5.69 1.14 -5.01
C ALA A 39 4.90 2.34 -4.47
N THR A 40 5.60 3.29 -3.87
CA THR A 40 4.99 4.50 -3.30
C THR A 40 5.83 5.75 -3.58
N CYS A 41 5.15 6.88 -3.75
CA CYS A 41 5.78 8.20 -3.74
C CYS A 41 5.98 8.75 -2.32
N VAL A 42 5.47 8.05 -1.28
CA VAL A 42 5.62 8.47 0.11
C VAL A 42 7.06 8.17 0.57
N PRO A 43 7.81 9.18 1.01
CA PRO A 43 9.18 8.96 1.51
C PRO A 43 9.15 8.18 2.83
N GLN A 44 10.24 7.48 3.14
CA GLN A 44 10.39 6.72 4.41
C GLN A 44 10.09 7.58 5.66
N ALA A 45 10.45 8.86 5.65
CA ALA A 45 10.17 9.78 6.75
C ALA A 45 8.66 10.06 6.96
N GLY A 46 7.83 9.77 5.96
CA GLY A 46 6.36 9.84 6.04
C GLY A 46 5.71 8.56 6.54
N PHE A 47 6.48 7.49 6.79
CA PHE A 47 5.96 6.26 7.36
C PHE A 47 5.73 6.40 8.87
N PRO A 48 4.84 5.58 9.46
CA PRO A 48 4.61 5.61 10.91
C PRO A 48 5.93 5.39 11.65
N GLY A 49 6.14 6.09 12.77
CA GLY A 49 7.38 6.10 13.56
C GLY A 49 7.75 4.79 14.29
N ARG A 50 7.49 3.65 13.67
CA ARG A 50 7.86 2.31 14.10
C ARG A 50 8.96 1.77 13.19
N PRO A 51 9.84 0.87 13.66
CA PRO A 51 10.78 0.18 12.80
C PRO A 51 9.97 -0.57 11.74
N SER A 52 9.98 -0.01 10.53
CA SER A 52 9.29 -0.52 9.37
C SER A 52 10.31 -0.56 8.25
N ARG A 53 10.64 -1.79 7.86
CA ARG A 53 11.45 -2.12 6.71
C ARG A 53 10.57 -1.98 5.47
N ASP A 54 10.49 -0.75 4.97
CA ASP A 54 9.82 -0.37 3.73
C ASP A 54 8.32 -0.74 3.69
N LEU A 55 7.73 -0.77 2.50
CA LEU A 55 6.31 -1.12 2.30
C LEU A 55 5.94 -2.52 2.81
N MET A 56 6.90 -3.43 2.97
CA MET A 56 6.65 -4.78 3.47
C MET A 56 6.04 -4.75 4.88
N ASP A 57 6.57 -3.90 5.77
CA ASP A 57 6.12 -3.82 7.18
C ASP A 57 4.90 -2.92 7.41
N ILE A 58 4.43 -2.25 6.36
CA ILE A 58 3.43 -1.19 6.46
C ILE A 58 2.18 -1.51 5.66
N GLN A 59 2.25 -2.40 4.66
CA GLN A 59 1.05 -2.78 3.91
C GLN A 59 0.93 -4.25 3.52
N ALA A 60 2.02 -5.00 3.45
CA ALA A 60 1.94 -6.38 2.98
C ALA A 60 1.50 -7.30 4.13
N VAL A 61 0.39 -8.01 3.96
CA VAL A 61 -0.05 -9.09 4.85
C VAL A 61 0.15 -10.40 4.12
N ILE A 62 1.02 -11.26 4.64
CA ILE A 62 1.39 -12.53 4.01
C ILE A 62 1.15 -13.65 5.03
N VAL A 63 0.27 -14.59 4.68
CA VAL A 63 0.04 -15.83 5.44
C VAL A 63 0.49 -17.01 4.57
N PRO A 64 1.70 -17.55 4.81
CA PRO A 64 2.25 -18.65 4.01
C PRO A 64 1.30 -19.86 3.95
N GLY A 65 1.09 -20.38 2.74
CA GLY A 65 0.18 -21.51 2.50
C GLY A 65 -1.31 -21.15 2.50
N VAL A 66 -1.66 -19.87 2.70
CA VAL A 66 -3.05 -19.41 2.80
C VAL A 66 -3.34 -18.30 1.79
N GLY A 67 -2.65 -17.15 1.90
CA GLY A 67 -2.98 -16.00 1.06
C GLY A 67 -2.16 -14.75 1.36
N VAL A 68 -2.38 -13.72 0.55
CA VAL A 68 -1.68 -12.43 0.63
C VAL A 68 -2.69 -11.30 0.44
N ALA A 69 -2.49 -10.19 1.13
CA ALA A 69 -3.28 -8.97 0.99
C ALA A 69 -2.39 -7.71 1.04
N ALA A 70 -2.91 -6.62 0.49
CA ALA A 70 -2.28 -5.29 0.52
C ALA A 70 -3.18 -4.31 1.29
N CYS A 71 -2.76 -3.92 2.49
CA CYS A 71 -3.48 -2.99 3.37
C CYS A 71 -2.79 -1.63 3.34
N GLN A 72 -3.28 -0.66 2.57
CA GLN A 72 -2.60 0.63 2.40
C GLN A 72 -2.37 1.39 3.72
N ALA A 73 -1.13 1.81 3.91
CA ALA A 73 -0.60 2.42 5.13
C ALA A 73 -1.16 3.81 5.47
N GLY A 74 -1.55 4.60 4.47
CA GLY A 74 -1.94 6.00 4.66
C GLY A 74 -3.24 6.18 5.45
N VAL A 75 -4.03 5.11 5.58
CA VAL A 75 -5.34 5.13 6.25
C VAL A 75 -5.28 4.49 7.64
N ASP A 76 -4.43 3.47 7.83
CA ASP A 76 -4.33 2.73 9.10
C ASP A 76 -2.90 2.73 9.70
N ASN A 77 -2.67 3.66 10.63
CA ASN A 77 -1.44 3.72 11.43
C ASN A 77 -1.44 2.71 12.60
N THR A 78 -2.58 2.13 12.95
CA THR A 78 -2.75 1.24 14.13
C THR A 78 -2.44 -0.23 13.84
N ARG A 79 -2.44 -0.64 12.56
CA ARG A 79 -2.42 -2.04 12.09
C ARG A 79 -3.71 -2.81 12.37
N ALA A 80 -4.81 -2.15 12.75
CA ALA A 80 -6.08 -2.83 12.99
C ALA A 80 -6.54 -3.60 11.75
N ASN A 81 -6.52 -2.97 10.58
CA ASN A 81 -6.94 -3.60 9.33
C ASN A 81 -5.95 -4.68 8.89
N GLN A 82 -4.65 -4.46 9.09
CA GLN A 82 -3.63 -5.49 8.80
C GLN A 82 -3.82 -6.74 9.65
N MET A 83 -4.07 -6.57 10.95
CA MET A 83 -4.25 -7.67 11.87
C MET A 83 -5.59 -8.38 11.68
N LEU A 84 -6.67 -7.64 11.38
CA LEU A 84 -7.95 -8.21 11.00
C LEU A 84 -7.79 -9.11 9.77
N VAL A 85 -7.21 -8.57 8.69
CA VAL A 85 -6.98 -9.34 7.45
C VAL A 85 -6.10 -10.57 7.72
N TYR A 86 -5.02 -10.42 8.50
CA TYR A 86 -4.16 -11.54 8.88
C TYR A 86 -4.93 -12.65 9.62
N GLN A 87 -5.77 -12.27 10.58
CA GLN A 87 -6.57 -13.21 11.38
C GLN A 87 -7.64 -13.90 10.54
N GLU A 88 -8.32 -13.18 9.65
CA GLU A 88 -9.35 -13.75 8.80
C GLU A 88 -8.77 -14.64 7.69
N LEU A 89 -7.62 -14.27 7.12
CA LEU A 89 -6.87 -15.16 6.23
C LEU A 89 -6.56 -16.48 6.95
N LEU A 90 -6.02 -16.44 8.18
CA LEU A 90 -5.75 -17.66 8.96
C LEU A 90 -6.99 -18.55 9.19
N LYS A 91 -8.19 -17.97 9.25
CA LYS A 91 -9.45 -18.72 9.39
C LYS A 91 -9.93 -19.32 8.06
N GLY A 92 -9.37 -18.89 6.93
CA GLY A 92 -9.84 -19.26 5.59
C GLY A 92 -11.10 -18.51 5.17
N THR A 93 -11.38 -17.36 5.79
CA THR A 93 -12.51 -16.48 5.44
C THR A 93 -12.39 -16.03 3.98
N ASP A 94 -13.51 -15.98 3.26
CA ASP A 94 -13.50 -15.56 1.85
C ASP A 94 -13.01 -14.10 1.73
N PRO A 95 -12.12 -13.77 0.79
CA PRO A 95 -11.59 -12.40 0.65
C PRO A 95 -12.68 -11.33 0.52
N VAL A 96 -13.83 -11.63 -0.08
CA VAL A 96 -14.95 -10.68 -0.20
C VAL A 96 -15.54 -10.37 1.17
N GLU A 97 -15.73 -11.38 2.02
CA GLU A 97 -16.22 -11.19 3.39
C GLU A 97 -15.23 -10.38 4.24
N ILE A 98 -13.92 -10.62 4.07
CA ILE A 98 -12.88 -9.84 4.76
C ILE A 98 -13.00 -8.35 4.41
N LEU A 99 -13.27 -8.01 3.14
CA LEU A 99 -13.43 -6.62 2.70
C LEU A 99 -14.64 -5.94 3.36
N GLU A 100 -15.71 -6.68 3.66
CA GLU A 100 -16.89 -6.16 4.35
C GLU A 100 -16.62 -5.86 5.85
N MET A 101 -15.58 -6.47 6.42
CA MET A 101 -15.18 -6.27 7.82
C MET A 101 -14.23 -5.09 8.02
N LEU A 102 -13.71 -4.46 6.96
CA LEU A 102 -12.74 -3.37 7.07
C LEU A 102 -13.40 -2.04 7.48
N HIS A 103 -12.66 -1.22 8.23
CA HIS A 103 -13.09 0.07 8.76
C HIS A 103 -12.14 1.21 8.34
#